data_AF-A0A135TSZ9-F1
#
_entry.id   AF-A0A135TSZ9-F1
#
_cell.length_a   1.000
_cell.length_b   1.000
_cell.length_c   1.000
_cell.angle_alpha   90.00
_cell.angle_beta   90.00
_cell.angle_gamma   90.00
#
_symmetry.space_group_name_H-M   'P 1'
#
loop_
_entity.id
_entity.type
_entity.pdbx_description
1 polymer ?
#
loop_
_entity_poly.entity_id
_entity_poly.type
_entity_poly.pdbx_seq_one_letter_code
_entity_poly.pdbx_strand_id
1 'polypeptide(L)'
;MSVTRHALGASASGAESLGSTTLSGASIAVATMLSNLSELSDKALLGKFVLLRVIKVASPLHTTILMLIQSASTTLAIGRESLDQKAMRQRMSNLRYVVSDRFKDKVKMPSKKWERKQHTAFLVQVAALCSRAVYRKDPAQVVPELSGYVIKDRHWVEPTWDGSGKAAALFEIAPDTPDFHQKILVIAVRGSASTVDWLVNLNSELTESPGLVKLPDSIRKPVPKVHRGFAQCATALAPGLLHQIKAALEDDDMQGQTVEIVFTGHSAGGAVACLLFCHFLTCHGHVSGSNKPTLSCITFGCPPFINADIDSRLTDLFPGSGFLRGSMLTFVNDGDPIPRMDSAYATELARIWNLVGGSTCPPMSAIPEFKPPKLRLSSLGEVVWLSEKDQEIRRKGNEEENEGLKVAACYLNRNDLEKHAWANVMAHDMNLYVN
;
A
#
# COMPACT_ATOMS: atom_id res chain seq x y z
N MET A 1 -52.62 -55.27 -7.01
CA MET A 1 -52.96 -54.98 -5.61
C MET A 1 -52.74 -53.48 -5.41
N SER A 2 -53.78 -52.64 -5.28
CA SER A 2 -54.64 -52.47 -4.10
C SER A 2 -53.90 -51.69 -2.99
N VAL A 3 -54.35 -50.53 -2.47
CA VAL A 3 -55.60 -49.78 -2.71
C VAL A 3 -55.44 -48.28 -2.36
N THR A 4 -55.71 -47.41 -3.34
CA THR A 4 -56.56 -46.19 -3.35
C THR A 4 -56.66 -45.15 -2.19
N ARG A 5 -56.63 -43.86 -2.60
CA ARG A 5 -57.65 -42.76 -2.40
C ARG A 5 -57.84 -42.20 -0.96
N HIS A 6 -58.43 -41.02 -0.66
CA HIS A 6 -58.97 -39.81 -1.34
C HIS A 6 -58.99 -38.65 -0.29
N ALA A 7 -59.46 -37.39 -0.44
CA ALA A 7 -60.06 -36.54 -1.51
C ALA A 7 -59.75 -35.05 -1.16
N LEU A 8 -59.51 -34.13 -2.11
CA LEU A 8 -60.46 -33.20 -2.76
C LEU A 8 -61.33 -32.30 -1.84
N GLY A 9 -61.26 -30.98 -2.09
CA GLY A 9 -62.20 -29.94 -1.64
C GLY A 9 -61.81 -28.59 -2.26
N ALA A 10 -62.62 -28.02 -3.15
CA ALA A 10 -62.25 -26.90 -4.01
C ALA A 10 -63.33 -25.79 -4.09
N SER A 11 -62.94 -24.61 -4.60
CA SER A 11 -63.78 -23.49 -5.09
C SER A 11 -64.56 -22.70 -4.01
N ALA A 12 -64.91 -21.41 -4.10
CA ALA A 12 -64.62 -20.26 -4.97
C ALA A 12 -65.49 -19.06 -4.48
N SER A 13 -65.21 -17.85 -5.00
CA SER A 13 -66.15 -16.72 -5.22
C SER A 13 -66.41 -15.65 -4.13
N GLY A 14 -66.68 -14.41 -4.58
CA GLY A 14 -67.08 -13.21 -3.81
C GLY A 14 -65.90 -12.28 -3.44
N ALA A 15 -65.57 -11.13 -4.05
CA ALA A 15 -66.28 -10.01 -4.71
C ALA A 15 -66.51 -8.76 -3.81
N GLU A 16 -65.84 -7.67 -4.18
CA GLU A 16 -66.12 -6.22 -4.01
C GLU A 16 -66.63 -5.60 -2.68
N SER A 17 -65.98 -4.51 -2.25
CA SER A 17 -66.61 -3.15 -2.24
C SER A 17 -65.64 -2.03 -1.82
N LEU A 18 -65.98 -0.79 -2.19
CA LEU A 18 -65.24 0.45 -1.87
C LEU A 18 -65.63 1.01 -0.49
N GLY A 19 -64.75 1.79 0.13
CA GLY A 19 -65.10 2.63 1.30
C GLY A 19 -63.94 3.50 1.78
N SER A 20 -64.17 4.81 1.96
CA SER A 20 -63.12 5.80 2.19
C SER A 20 -63.03 6.29 3.66
N THR A 21 -61.85 6.82 4.00
CA THR A 21 -61.62 7.92 4.95
C THR A 21 -62.16 7.82 6.39
N THR A 22 -61.25 7.61 7.34
CA THR A 22 -61.23 8.38 8.61
C THR A 22 -59.80 8.87 8.89
N LEU A 23 -59.61 10.19 8.89
CA LEU A 23 -58.40 10.85 9.37
C LEU A 23 -58.43 10.94 10.90
N SER A 24 -57.32 10.61 11.57
CA SER A 24 -57.12 11.01 12.97
C SER A 24 -55.63 11.22 13.32
N GLY A 25 -55.36 12.17 14.20
CA GLY A 25 -54.10 12.26 14.95
C GLY A 25 -53.06 13.27 14.45
N ALA A 26 -52.45 13.07 13.27
CA ALA A 26 -51.13 13.65 12.99
C ALA A 26 -51.11 15.01 12.25
N SER A 27 -52.10 15.34 11.43
CA SER A 27 -52.01 16.49 10.50
C SER A 27 -52.23 17.88 11.10
N ILE A 28 -52.63 18.00 12.37
CA ILE A 28 -52.89 19.31 13.02
C ILE A 28 -51.63 19.87 13.71
N ALA A 29 -50.64 19.04 14.04
CA ALA A 29 -49.42 19.49 14.73
C ALA A 29 -48.38 20.15 13.81
N VAL A 30 -48.40 19.86 12.51
CA VAL A 30 -47.38 20.35 11.56
C VAL A 30 -47.70 21.75 11.01
N ALA A 31 -49.00 22.11 10.91
CA ALA A 31 -49.43 23.41 10.40
C ALA A 31 -49.05 24.58 11.34
N THR A 32 -49.01 24.35 12.66
CA THR A 32 -48.72 25.38 13.67
C THR A 32 -47.23 25.65 13.87
N MET A 33 -46.34 24.80 13.34
CA MET A 33 -44.89 24.94 13.52
C MET A 33 -44.20 25.68 12.36
N LEU A 34 -44.84 25.74 11.19
CA LEU A 34 -44.30 26.38 9.98
C LEU A 34 -44.64 27.87 9.85
N SER A 35 -45.51 28.42 10.71
CA SER A 35 -45.82 29.86 10.75
C SER A 35 -44.79 30.71 11.50
N ASN A 36 -43.89 30.09 12.28
CA ASN A 36 -42.97 30.80 13.20
C ASN A 36 -41.51 30.82 12.70
N LEU A 37 -41.25 30.49 11.44
CA LEU A 37 -39.90 30.46 10.83
C LEU A 37 -39.73 31.42 9.65
N SER A 38 -40.74 32.26 9.35
CA SER A 38 -40.64 33.35 8.36
C SER A 38 -40.24 34.70 8.94
N GLU A 39 -40.08 34.82 10.26
CA GLU A 39 -39.56 36.02 10.93
C GLU A 39 -38.24 35.70 11.64
N LEU A 40 -37.11 35.91 10.93
CA LEU A 40 -35.77 36.26 11.46
C LEU A 40 -34.72 36.16 10.33
N SER A 41 -34.89 36.95 9.25
CA SER A 41 -33.71 37.50 8.59
C SER A 41 -33.39 38.84 9.25
N ASP A 42 -32.16 38.99 9.75
CA ASP A 42 -31.27 40.10 9.40
C ASP A 42 -30.10 40.24 10.39
N LYS A 43 -28.97 40.75 9.86
CA LYS A 43 -27.76 41.26 10.53
C LYS A 43 -26.68 40.26 10.99
N ALA A 44 -25.63 40.25 10.17
CA ALA A 44 -24.19 40.25 10.50
C ALA A 44 -23.64 39.12 11.39
N LEU A 45 -22.77 38.23 10.90
CA LEU A 45 -21.36 38.48 10.52
C LEU A 45 -20.50 38.97 11.70
N LEU A 46 -20.02 38.04 12.56
CA LEU A 46 -18.65 38.02 13.13
C LEU A 46 -18.38 36.74 13.95
N GLY A 47 -17.10 36.34 14.06
CA GLY A 47 -16.58 35.73 15.30
C GLY A 47 -16.56 34.19 15.44
N LYS A 48 -15.43 33.60 15.04
CA LYS A 48 -14.75 32.36 15.51
C LYS A 48 -15.33 31.54 16.69
N PHE A 49 -15.07 30.22 16.58
CA PHE A 49 -15.20 29.12 17.58
C PHE A 49 -16.60 28.57 17.83
N VAL A 50 -16.76 27.24 17.72
CA VAL A 50 -16.83 26.32 18.88
C VAL A 50 -16.59 24.86 18.46
N LEU A 51 -16.24 24.06 19.47
CA LEU A 51 -15.67 22.71 19.48
C LEU A 51 -16.76 21.60 19.52
N LEU A 52 -16.63 20.58 18.65
CA LEU A 52 -17.02 19.14 18.79
C LEU A 52 -18.40 18.67 19.32
N ARG A 53 -18.85 17.53 18.71
CA ARG A 53 -19.66 16.40 19.28
C ARG A 53 -21.20 16.60 19.45
N VAL A 54 -22.10 15.62 19.20
CA VAL A 54 -21.99 14.25 18.63
C VAL A 54 -23.38 13.62 18.23
N ILE A 55 -23.38 12.55 17.40
CA ILE A 55 -24.42 11.49 17.17
C ILE A 55 -25.73 11.80 16.36
N LYS A 56 -25.70 11.47 15.06
CA LYS A 56 -26.36 10.30 14.40
C LYS A 56 -27.88 10.01 14.58
N VAL A 57 -28.72 10.36 13.59
CA VAL A 57 -29.90 9.60 13.06
C VAL A 57 -29.97 9.84 11.53
N ALA A 58 -30.57 8.94 10.74
CA ALA A 58 -30.36 8.86 9.27
C ALA A 58 -31.55 9.25 8.37
N SER A 59 -31.21 9.90 7.23
CA SER A 59 -31.96 9.97 5.95
C SER A 59 -33.28 10.79 5.90
N PRO A 60 -33.79 11.20 4.70
CA PRO A 60 -33.14 11.37 3.40
C PRO A 60 -33.43 12.76 2.76
N LEU A 61 -32.45 13.67 2.71
CA LEU A 61 -32.60 14.94 1.97
C LEU A 61 -31.31 15.43 1.28
N HIS A 62 -30.43 14.50 0.87
CA HIS A 62 -29.07 14.82 0.42
C HIS A 62 -28.87 14.94 -1.11
N THR A 63 -29.87 14.59 -1.92
CA THR A 63 -29.70 14.46 -3.39
C THR A 63 -29.70 15.82 -4.12
N THR A 64 -30.37 16.85 -3.57
CA THR A 64 -30.57 18.13 -4.27
C THR A 64 -29.48 19.17 -3.99
N ILE A 65 -28.79 19.10 -2.84
CA ILE A 65 -27.73 20.06 -2.47
C ILE A 65 -26.38 19.71 -3.11
N LEU A 66 -26.09 18.41 -3.33
CA LEU A 66 -24.82 17.98 -3.94
C LEU A 66 -24.68 18.40 -5.41
N MET A 67 -25.76 18.43 -6.20
CA MET A 67 -25.70 18.84 -7.61
C MET A 67 -25.35 20.32 -7.81
N LEU A 68 -25.73 21.20 -6.87
CA LEU A 68 -25.38 22.63 -6.93
C LEU A 68 -23.93 22.93 -6.52
N ILE A 69 -23.28 22.04 -5.77
CA ILE A 69 -21.85 22.15 -5.45
C ILE A 69 -20.97 21.62 -6.60
N GLN A 70 -21.46 20.64 -7.36
CA GLN A 70 -20.74 20.06 -8.49
C GLN A 70 -20.69 20.95 -9.75
N SER A 71 -21.71 21.78 -10.05
CA SER A 71 -21.64 22.67 -11.22
C SER A 71 -20.82 23.95 -11.01
N ALA A 72 -20.58 24.36 -9.76
CA ALA A 72 -19.71 25.50 -9.42
C ALA A 72 -18.21 25.13 -9.36
N SER A 73 -17.88 23.84 -9.26
CA SER A 73 -16.50 23.38 -9.08
C SER A 73 -15.71 23.26 -10.39
N THR A 74 -16.39 23.15 -11.54
CA THR A 74 -15.75 22.86 -12.84
C THR A 74 -15.23 24.09 -13.59
N THR A 75 -15.65 25.31 -13.21
CA THR A 75 -15.28 26.57 -13.92
C THR A 75 -14.23 27.40 -13.18
N LEU A 76 -13.83 27.00 -11.95
CA LEU A 76 -12.75 27.61 -11.17
C LEU A 76 -11.47 26.74 -11.14
N ALA A 77 -11.44 25.64 -11.88
CA ALA A 77 -10.35 24.65 -11.88
C ALA A 77 -9.07 25.09 -12.60
N ILE A 78 -9.10 26.21 -13.36
CA ILE A 78 -7.96 26.69 -14.17
C ILE A 78 -7.10 27.73 -13.40
N GLY A 79 -7.55 28.20 -12.22
CA GLY A 79 -6.83 29.16 -11.37
C GLY A 79 -6.32 28.61 -10.03
N ARG A 80 -6.47 27.29 -9.78
CA ARG A 80 -6.09 26.62 -8.52
C ARG A 80 -5.23 25.36 -8.76
N GLU A 81 -4.04 25.53 -9.32
CA GLU A 81 -2.91 24.79 -8.74
C GLU A 81 -2.79 25.27 -7.29
N SER A 82 -3.33 24.50 -6.35
CA SER A 82 -3.76 25.07 -5.07
C SER A 82 -2.56 25.54 -4.24
N LEU A 83 -2.72 26.69 -3.56
CA LEU A 83 -1.69 27.25 -2.66
C LEU A 83 -1.22 26.22 -1.62
N ASP A 84 -2.12 25.31 -1.22
CA ASP A 84 -1.88 24.20 -0.30
C ASP A 84 -0.85 23.19 -0.85
N GLN A 85 -0.96 22.76 -2.12
CA GLN A 85 0.05 21.88 -2.74
C GLN A 85 1.41 22.56 -2.88
N LYS A 86 1.44 23.86 -3.21
CA LYS A 86 2.69 24.63 -3.30
C LYS A 86 3.36 24.78 -1.92
N ALA A 87 2.58 25.07 -0.88
CA ALA A 87 3.07 25.11 0.50
C ALA A 87 3.58 23.74 0.97
N MET A 88 2.87 22.65 0.64
CA MET A 88 3.28 21.28 0.95
C MET A 88 4.62 20.92 0.30
N ARG A 89 4.78 21.18 -1.01
CA ARG A 89 6.04 20.97 -1.74
C ARG A 89 7.19 21.81 -1.16
N GLN A 90 6.94 23.06 -0.80
CA GLN A 90 7.94 23.92 -0.16
C GLN A 90 8.38 23.36 1.20
N ARG A 91 7.44 22.85 2.01
CA ARG A 91 7.72 22.24 3.32
C ARG A 91 8.54 20.95 3.20
N MET A 92 8.27 20.13 2.17
CA MET A 92 9.08 18.95 1.82
C MET A 92 10.50 19.33 1.39
N SER A 93 10.64 20.40 0.59
CA SER A 93 11.95 20.95 0.22
C SER A 93 12.73 21.43 1.44
N ASN A 94 12.09 22.18 2.35
CA ASN A 94 12.70 22.64 3.60
C ASN A 94 13.13 21.46 4.49
N LEU A 95 12.30 20.41 4.61
CA LEU A 95 12.64 19.20 5.37
C LEU A 95 13.90 18.53 4.80
N ARG A 96 13.93 18.28 3.48
CA ARG A 96 15.07 17.68 2.79
C ARG A 96 16.33 18.52 3.01
N TYR A 97 16.25 19.83 2.81
CA TYR A 97 17.39 20.74 2.99
C TYR A 97 17.95 20.67 4.42
N VAL A 98 17.09 20.83 5.42
CA VAL A 98 17.49 20.85 6.84
C VAL A 98 18.10 19.52 7.30
N VAL A 99 17.56 18.40 6.83
CA VAL A 99 18.01 17.07 7.23
C VAL A 99 19.27 16.65 6.45
N SER A 100 19.28 16.77 5.13
CA SER A 100 20.39 16.30 4.29
C SER A 100 21.62 17.23 4.30
N ASP A 101 21.46 18.56 4.44
CA ASP A 101 22.61 19.48 4.45
C ASP A 101 23.32 19.58 5.83
N ARG A 102 22.65 19.13 6.91
CA ARG A 102 23.30 18.96 8.22
C ARG A 102 23.96 17.61 8.41
N PHE A 103 23.43 16.56 7.79
CA PHE A 103 24.02 15.23 7.84
C PHE A 103 25.24 15.14 6.90
N LYS A 104 26.24 15.99 7.18
CA LYS A 104 27.40 16.27 6.33
C LYS A 104 28.54 15.27 6.48
N ASP A 105 28.33 14.20 7.23
CA ASP A 105 29.11 12.98 7.06
C ASP A 105 28.80 12.42 5.67
N LYS A 106 29.73 12.67 4.74
CA LYS A 106 29.78 11.98 3.44
C LYS A 106 30.16 10.53 3.66
N VAL A 107 29.24 9.77 4.26
CA VAL A 107 29.39 8.34 4.48
C VAL A 107 29.55 7.71 3.11
N LYS A 108 30.77 7.21 2.86
CA LYS A 108 31.10 6.53 1.62
C LYS A 108 30.22 5.27 1.53
N MET A 109 29.22 5.34 0.65
CA MET A 109 28.23 4.27 0.50
C MET A 109 28.88 2.95 0.07
N PRO A 110 28.22 1.81 0.33
CA PRO A 110 28.77 0.49 0.03
C PRO A 110 29.16 0.34 -1.44
N SER A 111 30.36 -0.21 -1.67
CA SER A 111 30.87 -0.50 -3.01
C SER A 111 30.32 -1.78 -3.64
N LYS A 112 29.57 -2.60 -2.89
CA LYS A 112 28.96 -3.84 -3.40
C LYS A 112 27.78 -3.49 -4.30
N LYS A 113 28.06 -3.35 -5.60
CA LYS A 113 27.06 -3.19 -6.67
C LYS A 113 26.06 -4.36 -6.63
N TRP A 114 24.82 -4.06 -6.99
CA TRP A 114 23.81 -5.08 -7.26
C TRP A 114 24.11 -5.74 -8.61
N GLU A 115 24.18 -7.07 -8.63
CA GLU A 115 24.41 -7.84 -9.85
C GLU A 115 23.09 -8.10 -10.57
N ARG A 116 22.86 -7.42 -11.69
CA ARG A 116 21.66 -7.54 -12.52
C ARG A 116 21.64 -8.88 -13.27
N LYS A 117 21.36 -9.99 -12.57
CA LYS A 117 21.05 -11.29 -13.20
C LYS A 117 19.77 -11.15 -14.04
N GLN A 118 19.77 -11.68 -15.27
CA GLN A 118 18.71 -11.44 -16.25
C GLN A 118 17.31 -11.80 -15.74
N HIS A 119 17.14 -13.02 -15.19
CA HIS A 119 15.85 -13.46 -14.61
C HIS A 119 15.41 -12.58 -13.44
N THR A 120 16.29 -12.33 -12.47
CA THR A 120 15.97 -11.46 -11.31
C THR A 120 15.59 -10.05 -11.76
N ALA A 121 16.27 -9.49 -12.77
CA ALA A 121 15.94 -8.16 -13.28
C ALA A 121 14.57 -8.10 -13.97
N PHE A 122 14.21 -9.16 -14.70
CA PHE A 122 12.88 -9.31 -15.29
C PHE A 122 11.79 -9.40 -14.20
N LEU A 123 12.00 -10.22 -13.16
CA LEU A 123 11.09 -10.28 -12.01
C LEU A 123 10.94 -8.94 -11.29
N VAL A 124 12.01 -8.15 -11.18
CA VAL A 124 11.98 -6.80 -10.58
C VAL A 124 11.15 -5.84 -11.44
N GLN A 125 11.32 -5.86 -12.76
CA GLN A 125 10.52 -5.05 -13.69
C GLN A 125 9.02 -5.41 -13.62
N VAL A 126 8.72 -6.71 -13.64
CA VAL A 126 7.38 -7.28 -13.45
C VAL A 126 6.76 -6.82 -12.12
N ALA A 127 7.49 -6.98 -11.02
CA ALA A 127 7.05 -6.59 -9.68
C ALA A 127 6.78 -5.08 -9.58
N ALA A 128 7.61 -4.25 -10.23
CA ALA A 128 7.44 -2.80 -10.26
C ALA A 128 6.21 -2.39 -11.08
N LEU A 129 6.01 -2.99 -12.26
CA LEU A 129 4.84 -2.74 -13.11
C LEU A 129 3.53 -3.08 -12.37
N CYS A 130 3.45 -4.25 -11.74
CA CYS A 130 2.28 -4.67 -10.95
C CYS A 130 2.09 -3.83 -9.68
N SER A 131 3.17 -3.46 -8.98
CA SER A 131 3.13 -2.56 -7.83
C SER A 131 2.66 -1.14 -8.18
N ARG A 132 2.91 -0.66 -9.40
CA ARG A 132 2.33 0.58 -9.92
C ARG A 132 0.86 0.39 -10.30
N ALA A 133 0.52 -0.71 -10.98
CA ALA A 133 -0.83 -1.00 -11.47
C ALA A 133 -1.90 -0.96 -10.37
N VAL A 134 -1.60 -1.51 -9.20
CA VAL A 134 -2.56 -1.59 -8.08
C VAL A 134 -2.93 -0.22 -7.46
N TYR A 135 -2.30 0.88 -7.90
CA TYR A 135 -2.74 2.25 -7.58
C TYR A 135 -3.82 2.81 -8.51
N ARG A 136 -4.17 2.11 -9.60
CA ARG A 136 -5.27 2.50 -10.49
C ARG A 136 -6.58 2.66 -9.71
N LYS A 137 -7.41 3.62 -10.13
CA LYS A 137 -8.68 3.95 -9.45
C LYS A 137 -9.81 3.02 -9.84
N ASP A 138 -9.69 2.40 -11.01
CA ASP A 138 -10.67 1.53 -11.62
C ASP A 138 -9.93 0.29 -12.16
N PRO A 139 -10.31 -0.93 -11.77
CA PRO A 139 -9.67 -2.15 -12.25
C PRO A 139 -9.86 -2.41 -13.76
N ALA A 140 -10.81 -1.74 -14.42
CA ALA A 140 -10.93 -1.75 -15.87
C ALA A 140 -9.87 -0.87 -16.59
N GLN A 141 -9.07 -0.09 -15.84
CA GLN A 141 -7.94 0.65 -16.42
C GLN A 141 -6.82 -0.30 -16.86
N VAL A 142 -6.18 0.10 -17.97
CA VAL A 142 -5.15 -0.63 -18.73
C VAL A 142 -4.19 -1.41 -17.82
N VAL A 143 -4.16 -2.73 -18.04
CA VAL A 143 -3.23 -3.68 -17.42
C VAL A 143 -1.80 -3.32 -17.90
N PRO A 144 -0.75 -3.46 -17.08
CA PRO A 144 0.61 -3.10 -17.51
C PRO A 144 1.03 -3.82 -18.79
N GLU A 145 1.66 -3.07 -19.70
CA GLU A 145 2.27 -3.62 -20.91
C GLU A 145 3.71 -4.05 -20.62
N LEU A 146 4.11 -5.19 -21.19
CA LEU A 146 5.47 -5.72 -21.11
C LEU A 146 5.77 -6.45 -22.42
N SER A 147 6.75 -5.95 -23.18
CA SER A 147 7.09 -6.49 -24.51
C SER A 147 7.46 -7.97 -24.43
N GLY A 148 6.82 -8.81 -25.25
CA GLY A 148 7.01 -10.27 -25.25
C GLY A 148 6.18 -11.03 -24.21
N TYR A 149 5.30 -10.36 -23.45
CA TYR A 149 4.51 -10.98 -22.38
C TYR A 149 3.05 -10.51 -22.39
N VAL A 150 2.15 -11.47 -22.17
CA VAL A 150 0.73 -11.21 -21.89
C VAL A 150 0.54 -11.11 -20.38
N ILE A 151 0.02 -9.98 -19.92
CA ILE A 151 -0.38 -9.78 -18.52
C ILE A 151 -1.90 -9.86 -18.41
N LYS A 152 -2.39 -10.82 -17.63
CA LYS A 152 -3.81 -11.01 -17.32
C LYS A 152 -4.08 -10.58 -15.88
N ASP A 153 -5.12 -9.78 -15.66
CA ASP A 153 -5.66 -9.56 -14.32
C ASP A 153 -6.59 -10.74 -13.96
N ARG A 154 -6.18 -11.58 -13.00
CA ARG A 154 -6.98 -12.75 -12.58
C ARG A 154 -7.95 -12.40 -11.45
N HIS A 155 -7.58 -11.47 -10.57
CA HIS A 155 -8.41 -11.14 -9.42
C HIS A 155 -8.05 -9.77 -8.82
N TRP A 156 -9.08 -8.96 -8.57
CA TRP A 156 -8.99 -7.69 -7.88
C TRP A 156 -9.67 -7.74 -6.51
N VAL A 157 -8.97 -7.28 -5.48
CA VAL A 157 -9.51 -7.07 -4.13
C VAL A 157 -9.68 -5.58 -3.91
N GLU A 158 -10.92 -5.15 -3.67
CA GLU A 158 -11.23 -3.76 -3.37
C GLU A 158 -10.69 -3.34 -1.98
N PRO A 159 -10.25 -2.08 -1.82
CA PRO A 159 -9.91 -1.55 -0.50
C PRO A 159 -11.19 -1.37 0.32
N THR A 160 -11.13 -1.66 1.62
CA THR A 160 -12.27 -1.37 2.50
C THR A 160 -12.35 0.13 2.81
N TRP A 161 -13.57 0.62 3.00
CA TRP A 161 -13.84 2.04 3.25
C TRP A 161 -13.25 2.57 4.57
N ASP A 162 -13.05 1.69 5.55
CA ASP A 162 -12.40 1.98 6.85
C ASP A 162 -10.86 1.94 6.78
N GLY A 163 -10.29 1.57 5.62
CA GLY A 163 -8.85 1.46 5.39
C GLY A 163 -8.17 0.23 6.01
N SER A 164 -8.92 -0.68 6.63
CA SER A 164 -8.38 -1.91 7.24
C SER A 164 -7.97 -2.98 6.20
N GLY A 165 -8.65 -3.01 5.06
CA GLY A 165 -8.30 -3.77 3.87
C GLY A 165 -7.70 -2.86 2.80
N LYS A 166 -6.54 -3.26 2.26
CA LYS A 166 -5.87 -2.57 1.16
C LYS A 166 -6.33 -3.12 -0.18
N ALA A 167 -6.29 -2.30 -1.22
CA ALA A 167 -6.46 -2.81 -2.58
C ALA A 167 -5.33 -3.79 -2.90
N ALA A 168 -5.65 -4.92 -3.51
CA ALA A 168 -4.69 -5.93 -3.95
C ALA A 168 -5.10 -6.53 -5.30
N ALA A 169 -4.14 -7.06 -6.04
CA ALA A 169 -4.37 -7.69 -7.34
C ALA A 169 -3.53 -8.95 -7.50
N LEU A 170 -4.09 -9.96 -8.17
CA LEU A 170 -3.38 -11.14 -8.67
C LEU A 170 -3.27 -11.04 -10.18
N PHE A 171 -2.05 -10.87 -10.69
CA PHE A 171 -1.76 -10.91 -12.11
C PHE A 171 -1.16 -12.27 -12.50
N GLU A 172 -1.53 -12.79 -13.67
CA GLU A 172 -0.78 -13.84 -14.36
C GLU A 172 0.01 -13.21 -15.50
N ILE A 173 1.27 -13.62 -15.62
CA ILE A 173 2.18 -13.16 -16.66
C ILE A 173 2.75 -14.41 -17.33
N ALA A 174 2.55 -14.50 -18.64
CA ALA A 174 3.07 -15.55 -19.49
C ALA A 174 3.71 -14.91 -20.73
N PRO A 175 4.74 -15.54 -21.34
CA PRO A 175 5.22 -15.13 -22.65
C PRO A 175 4.09 -15.09 -23.68
N ASP A 176 4.22 -14.22 -24.69
CA ASP A 176 3.29 -14.16 -25.82
C ASP A 176 3.43 -15.34 -26.80
N THR A 177 4.52 -16.10 -26.68
CA THR A 177 4.81 -17.32 -27.45
C THR A 177 4.44 -18.59 -26.65
N PRO A 178 3.77 -19.58 -27.28
CA PRO A 178 3.23 -20.75 -26.59
C PRO A 178 4.28 -21.78 -26.13
N ASP A 179 5.52 -21.68 -26.59
CA ASP A 179 6.57 -22.69 -26.37
C ASP A 179 7.26 -22.60 -24.98
N PHE A 180 6.91 -21.62 -24.15
CA PHE A 180 7.54 -21.40 -22.86
C PHE A 180 6.78 -22.04 -21.69
N HIS A 181 7.44 -22.99 -21.03
CA HIS A 181 6.92 -23.68 -19.85
C HIS A 181 7.09 -22.89 -18.52
N GLN A 182 6.91 -21.56 -18.55
CA GLN A 182 7.03 -20.71 -17.37
C GLN A 182 5.89 -19.70 -17.26
N LYS A 183 5.22 -19.70 -16.11
CA LYS A 183 4.19 -18.72 -15.72
C LYS A 183 4.56 -18.01 -14.44
N ILE A 184 4.16 -16.75 -14.32
CA ILE A 184 4.41 -15.93 -13.13
C ILE A 184 3.09 -15.43 -12.56
N LEU A 185 2.88 -15.65 -11.27
CA LEU A 185 1.74 -15.14 -10.50
C LEU A 185 2.22 -14.00 -9.60
N VAL A 186 1.76 -12.77 -9.86
CA VAL A 186 2.17 -11.59 -9.10
C VAL A 186 1.06 -11.12 -8.17
N ILE A 187 1.32 -11.12 -6.87
CA ILE A 187 0.42 -10.62 -5.84
C ILE A 187 0.88 -9.21 -5.47
N ALA A 188 0.22 -8.19 -6.03
CA ALA A 188 0.53 -6.80 -5.77
C ALA A 188 -0.40 -6.20 -4.71
N VAL A 189 0.14 -5.53 -3.69
CA VAL A 189 -0.64 -4.84 -2.65
C VAL A 189 -0.38 -3.33 -2.69
N ARG A 190 -1.46 -2.54 -2.74
CA ARG A 190 -1.40 -1.06 -2.77
C ARG A 190 -0.89 -0.50 -1.45
N GLY A 191 -0.06 0.53 -1.53
CA GLY A 191 0.33 1.34 -0.37
C GLY A 191 -0.78 2.24 0.15
N SER A 192 -0.39 3.23 0.96
CA SER A 192 -1.28 4.27 1.45
C SER A 192 -1.63 5.26 0.32
N ALA A 193 -2.85 5.79 0.32
CA ALA A 193 -3.30 6.76 -0.70
C ALA A 193 -2.63 8.15 -0.54
N SER A 194 -2.07 8.43 0.64
CA SER A 194 -1.30 9.63 0.95
C SER A 194 -0.08 9.22 1.79
N THR A 195 1.09 9.73 1.42
CA THR A 195 2.36 9.48 2.11
C THR A 195 2.55 10.41 3.32
N VAL A 196 1.96 11.61 3.25
CA VAL A 196 1.96 12.59 4.35
C VAL A 196 1.03 12.14 5.48
N ASP A 197 -0.14 11.59 5.16
CA ASP A 197 -1.09 11.08 6.16
C ASP A 197 -0.48 9.92 6.98
N TRP A 198 0.49 9.20 6.41
CA TRP A 198 1.18 8.13 7.10
C TRP A 198 2.28 8.65 8.04
N LEU A 199 2.97 9.76 7.71
CA LEU A 199 3.97 10.37 8.60
C LEU A 199 3.37 10.84 9.93
N VAL A 200 2.09 11.24 9.91
CA VAL A 200 1.35 11.72 11.10
C VAL A 200 0.58 10.63 11.85
N ASN A 201 0.29 9.48 11.22
CA ASN A 201 -0.56 8.41 11.78
C ASN A 201 0.19 7.10 12.09
N LEU A 202 1.44 7.20 12.57
CA LEU A 202 2.25 6.03 12.92
C LEU A 202 1.86 5.43 14.28
N ASN A 203 0.76 4.67 14.28
CA ASN A 203 0.47 3.68 15.31
C ASN A 203 1.47 2.52 15.21
N SER A 204 2.65 2.71 15.79
CA SER A 204 3.78 1.77 15.76
C SER A 204 3.65 0.60 16.73
N GLU A 205 2.43 0.22 17.11
CA GLU A 205 2.19 -0.90 18.01
C GLU A 205 2.64 -2.22 17.37
N LEU A 206 3.41 -3.01 18.12
CA LEU A 206 3.93 -4.29 17.67
C LEU A 206 3.13 -5.43 18.28
N THR A 207 2.53 -6.27 17.42
CA THR A 207 1.78 -7.46 17.83
C THR A 207 2.52 -8.73 17.44
N GLU A 208 2.35 -9.78 18.23
CA GLU A 208 2.60 -11.14 17.73
C GLU A 208 1.52 -11.50 16.72
N SER A 209 1.88 -12.26 15.68
CA SER A 209 0.94 -12.70 14.65
C SER A 209 1.29 -14.12 14.16
N PRO A 210 1.08 -15.15 15.00
CA PRO A 210 1.41 -16.54 14.65
C PRO A 210 0.59 -17.06 13.46
N GLY A 211 -0.53 -16.41 13.14
CA GLY A 211 -1.29 -16.67 11.91
C GLY A 211 -0.58 -16.21 10.63
N LEU A 212 0.34 -15.23 10.70
CA LEU A 212 1.08 -14.71 9.54
C LEU A 212 2.57 -15.09 9.51
N VAL A 213 3.18 -15.36 10.67
CA VAL A 213 4.61 -15.68 10.77
C VAL A 213 4.79 -16.86 11.73
N LYS A 214 4.69 -18.08 11.21
CA LYS A 214 4.82 -19.33 11.99
C LYS A 214 6.20 -19.96 11.83
N LEU A 215 7.20 -19.41 12.52
CA LEU A 215 8.58 -19.90 12.47
C LEU A 215 8.81 -20.96 13.56
N PRO A 216 9.59 -22.05 13.31
CA PRO A 216 9.79 -23.14 14.27
C PRO A 216 10.39 -22.71 15.61
N ASP A 217 9.97 -23.38 16.69
CA ASP A 217 10.36 -23.11 18.08
C ASP A 217 11.81 -23.54 18.43
N SER A 218 12.53 -24.14 17.49
CA SER A 218 13.84 -24.77 17.69
C SER A 218 15.00 -23.82 18.03
N ILE A 219 14.75 -22.51 18.15
CA ILE A 219 15.74 -21.51 18.56
C ILE A 219 15.15 -20.60 19.63
N ARG A 220 15.76 -20.58 20.83
CA ARG A 220 15.46 -19.67 21.95
C ARG A 220 15.67 -18.20 21.55
N LYS A 221 14.69 -17.59 20.89
CA LYS A 221 14.58 -16.16 20.58
C LYS A 221 13.11 -15.74 20.80
N PRO A 222 12.82 -14.49 21.19
CA PRO A 222 11.45 -14.02 21.35
C PRO A 222 10.67 -14.16 20.04
N VAL A 223 9.37 -14.46 20.15
CA VAL A 223 8.46 -14.50 18.99
C VAL A 223 8.53 -13.15 18.26
N PRO A 224 8.78 -13.13 16.94
CA PRO A 224 8.83 -11.89 16.19
C PRO A 224 7.50 -11.14 16.27
N LYS A 225 7.58 -9.84 16.58
CA LYS A 225 6.44 -8.93 16.60
C LYS A 225 6.46 -8.05 15.37
N VAL A 226 5.30 -7.93 14.75
CA VAL A 226 5.07 -7.21 13.50
C VAL A 226 4.20 -5.98 13.75
N HIS A 227 4.33 -4.96 12.91
CA HIS A 227 3.54 -3.73 12.99
C HIS A 227 2.03 -4.04 12.86
N ARG A 228 1.25 -3.75 13.91
CA ARG A 228 -0.16 -4.19 14.03
C ARG A 228 -1.02 -3.80 12.84
N GLY A 229 -0.90 -2.56 12.35
CA GLY A 229 -1.67 -2.11 11.18
C GLY A 229 -1.40 -2.93 9.90
N PHE A 230 -0.16 -3.36 9.66
CA PHE A 230 0.17 -4.20 8.49
C PHE A 230 -0.28 -5.65 8.71
N ALA A 231 -0.16 -6.16 9.94
CA ALA A 231 -0.69 -7.48 10.31
C ALA A 231 -2.21 -7.56 10.14
N GLN A 232 -2.96 -6.52 10.52
CA GLN A 232 -4.41 -6.43 10.29
C GLN A 232 -4.74 -6.47 8.79
N CYS A 233 -4.05 -5.67 7.97
CA CYS A 233 -4.23 -5.67 6.50
C CYS A 233 -3.94 -7.05 5.88
N ALA A 234 -2.81 -7.67 6.26
CA ALA A 234 -2.41 -8.99 5.75
C ALA A 234 -3.38 -10.09 6.19
N THR A 235 -3.89 -10.04 7.43
CA THR A 235 -4.87 -11.00 7.95
C THR A 235 -6.21 -10.90 7.21
N ALA A 236 -6.65 -9.68 6.86
CA ALA A 236 -7.87 -9.46 6.08
C ALA A 236 -7.73 -9.96 4.63
N LEU A 237 -6.56 -9.73 4.00
CA LEU A 237 -6.31 -10.12 2.61
C LEU A 237 -6.02 -11.61 2.41
N ALA A 238 -5.39 -12.26 3.39
CA ALA A 238 -4.86 -13.61 3.24
C ALA A 238 -5.90 -14.65 2.76
N PRO A 239 -7.10 -14.81 3.35
CA PRO A 239 -8.03 -15.88 2.96
C PRO A 239 -8.45 -15.81 1.48
N GLY A 240 -8.75 -14.60 0.98
CA GLY A 240 -9.13 -14.38 -0.42
C GLY A 240 -7.98 -14.64 -1.38
N LEU A 241 -6.81 -14.06 -1.11
CA LEU A 241 -5.63 -14.24 -1.96
C LEU A 241 -5.15 -15.69 -1.98
N LEU A 242 -5.14 -16.38 -0.84
CA LEU A 242 -4.80 -17.81 -0.77
C LEU A 242 -5.71 -18.68 -1.63
N HIS A 243 -7.02 -18.43 -1.60
CA HIS A 243 -7.98 -19.16 -2.41
C HIS A 243 -7.72 -18.95 -3.90
N GLN A 244 -7.47 -17.71 -4.32
CA GLN A 244 -7.18 -17.37 -5.72
C GLN A 244 -5.83 -17.91 -6.20
N ILE A 245 -4.79 -17.88 -5.36
CA ILE A 245 -3.48 -18.50 -5.70
C ILE A 245 -3.63 -20.01 -5.86
N LYS A 246 -4.37 -20.70 -4.98
CA LYS A 246 -4.62 -22.14 -5.12
C LYS A 246 -5.41 -22.47 -6.37
N ALA A 247 -6.51 -21.76 -6.63
CA ALA A 247 -7.30 -21.92 -7.84
C ALA A 247 -6.47 -21.68 -9.12
N ALA A 248 -5.53 -20.73 -9.10
CA ALA A 248 -4.62 -20.50 -10.21
C ALA A 248 -3.54 -21.60 -10.34
N LEU A 249 -3.10 -22.23 -9.25
CA LEU A 249 -2.14 -23.36 -9.29
C LEU A 249 -2.79 -24.71 -9.66
N GLU A 250 -4.10 -24.85 -9.42
CA GLU A 250 -4.91 -26.03 -9.73
C GLU A 250 -5.49 -25.99 -11.16
N ASP A 251 -5.35 -24.85 -11.86
CA ASP A 251 -5.77 -24.63 -13.25
C ASP A 251 -5.05 -25.60 -14.23
N ASP A 252 -5.79 -26.21 -15.16
CA ASP A 252 -5.23 -27.13 -16.17
C ASP A 252 -4.15 -26.42 -17.02
N ASP A 253 -4.35 -25.12 -17.28
CA ASP A 253 -3.42 -24.20 -17.96
C ASP A 253 -2.08 -23.99 -17.22
N MET A 254 -1.96 -24.48 -15.98
CA MET A 254 -0.76 -24.39 -15.13
C MET A 254 -0.13 -25.77 -14.85
N GLN A 255 -0.77 -26.87 -15.27
CA GLN A 255 -0.20 -28.21 -15.11
C GLN A 255 1.01 -28.40 -16.03
N GLY A 256 2.06 -29.05 -15.49
CA GLY A 256 3.34 -29.23 -16.17
C GLY A 256 4.20 -27.96 -16.32
N GLN A 257 3.68 -26.79 -15.96
CA GLN A 257 4.41 -25.52 -16.02
C GLN A 257 5.39 -25.39 -14.84
N THR A 258 6.41 -24.54 -15.02
CA THR A 258 7.14 -23.95 -13.89
C THR A 258 6.44 -22.67 -13.48
N VAL A 259 6.10 -22.55 -12.19
CA VAL A 259 5.37 -21.39 -11.67
C VAL A 259 6.26 -20.62 -10.70
N GLU A 260 6.37 -19.31 -10.89
CA GLU A 260 6.97 -18.40 -9.92
C GLU A 260 5.93 -17.43 -9.34
N ILE A 261 5.84 -17.40 -8.01
CA ILE A 261 4.88 -16.61 -7.26
C ILE A 261 5.64 -15.43 -6.64
N VAL A 262 5.30 -14.20 -7.07
CA VAL A 262 5.97 -12.97 -6.66
C VAL A 262 5.03 -12.13 -5.79
N PHE A 263 5.32 -12.04 -4.50
CA PHE A 263 4.67 -11.07 -3.62
C PHE A 263 5.34 -9.70 -3.79
N THR A 264 4.55 -8.65 -4.02
CA THR A 264 5.05 -7.31 -4.28
C THR A 264 4.15 -6.20 -3.74
N GLY A 265 4.74 -5.03 -3.56
CA GLY A 265 4.02 -3.83 -3.14
C GLY A 265 4.96 -2.64 -2.93
N HIS A 266 4.37 -1.46 -3.03
CA HIS A 266 5.03 -0.19 -2.73
C HIS A 266 4.64 0.33 -1.35
N SER A 267 5.55 1.02 -0.65
CA SER A 267 5.24 1.70 0.62
C SER A 267 4.69 0.71 1.66
N ALA A 268 3.67 1.12 2.43
CA ALA A 268 2.88 0.26 3.31
C ALA A 268 2.30 -1.01 2.65
N GLY A 269 2.19 -1.05 1.31
CA GLY A 269 1.77 -2.23 0.56
C GLY A 269 2.88 -3.29 0.51
N GLY A 270 4.14 -2.87 0.39
CA GLY A 270 5.31 -3.75 0.46
C GLY A 270 5.37 -4.50 1.80
N ALA A 271 5.16 -3.80 2.92
CA ALA A 271 5.17 -4.43 4.24
C ALA A 271 4.05 -5.47 4.41
N VAL A 272 2.88 -5.25 3.80
CA VAL A 272 1.78 -6.22 3.78
C VAL A 272 2.08 -7.40 2.85
N ALA A 273 2.72 -7.15 1.69
CA ALA A 273 3.18 -8.21 0.79
C ALA A 273 4.25 -9.11 1.44
N CYS A 274 5.20 -8.53 2.19
CA CYS A 274 6.17 -9.29 2.99
C CYS A 274 5.50 -10.21 4.02
N LEU A 275 4.45 -9.71 4.70
CA LEU A 275 3.68 -10.52 5.66
C LEU A 275 2.87 -11.62 4.97
N LEU A 276 2.29 -11.37 3.79
CA LEU A 276 1.60 -12.38 3.00
C LEU A 276 2.56 -13.46 2.46
N PHE A 277 3.76 -13.08 2.02
CA PHE A 277 4.84 -14.01 1.67
C PHE A 277 5.22 -14.90 2.87
N CYS A 278 5.45 -14.31 4.04
CA CYS A 278 5.76 -15.07 5.25
C CYS A 278 4.62 -16.02 5.62
N HIS A 279 3.37 -15.57 5.51
CA HIS A 279 2.19 -16.37 5.79
C HIS A 279 2.07 -17.56 4.83
N PHE A 280 2.29 -17.33 3.54
CA PHE A 280 2.21 -18.38 2.54
C PHE A 280 3.28 -19.45 2.75
N LEU A 281 4.54 -19.04 2.98
CA LEU A 281 5.65 -19.96 3.25
C LEU A 281 5.47 -20.72 4.58
N THR A 282 5.07 -20.05 5.65
CA THR A 282 5.08 -20.61 7.03
C THR A 282 3.78 -21.30 7.44
N CYS A 283 2.63 -20.91 6.90
CA CYS A 283 1.32 -21.47 7.24
C CYS A 283 0.71 -22.33 6.11
N HIS A 284 1.15 -22.14 4.87
CA HIS A 284 0.60 -22.80 3.68
C HIS A 284 1.66 -23.47 2.80
N GLY A 285 2.81 -23.82 3.39
CA GLY A 285 3.93 -24.55 2.76
C GLY A 285 3.64 -25.96 2.25
N HIS A 286 2.39 -26.34 2.04
CA HIS A 286 1.98 -27.59 1.40
C HIS A 286 1.16 -27.25 0.14
N VAL A 287 1.85 -27.11 -0.99
CA VAL A 287 1.24 -27.12 -2.31
C VAL A 287 1.26 -28.55 -2.82
N SER A 288 0.11 -29.06 -3.26
CA SER A 288 -0.02 -30.40 -3.84
C SER A 288 0.47 -30.38 -5.29
N GLY A 289 1.48 -31.17 -5.61
CA GLY A 289 2.02 -31.29 -6.97
C GLY A 289 3.45 -31.85 -6.99
N SER A 290 3.88 -32.34 -8.15
CA SER A 290 5.27 -32.77 -8.38
C SER A 290 6.22 -31.58 -8.58
N ASN A 291 5.75 -30.52 -9.23
CA ASN A 291 6.51 -29.28 -9.44
C ASN A 291 6.26 -28.30 -8.28
N LYS A 292 7.28 -28.04 -7.47
CA LYS A 292 7.24 -27.00 -6.42
C LYS A 292 7.31 -25.60 -7.05
N PRO A 293 6.35 -24.68 -6.80
CA PRO A 293 6.45 -23.31 -7.27
C PRO A 293 7.63 -22.57 -6.62
N THR A 294 8.29 -21.68 -7.36
CA THR A 294 9.28 -20.75 -6.80
C THR A 294 8.56 -19.61 -6.09
N LEU A 295 9.01 -19.23 -4.89
CA LEU A 295 8.39 -18.18 -4.09
C LEU A 295 9.35 -17.00 -3.89
N SER A 296 8.97 -15.84 -4.42
CA SER A 296 9.73 -14.59 -4.43
C SER A 296 8.98 -13.46 -3.70
N CYS A 297 9.71 -12.52 -3.12
CA CYS A 297 9.19 -11.27 -2.55
C CYS A 297 10.04 -10.10 -3.01
N ILE A 298 9.45 -9.14 -3.74
CA ILE A 298 10.15 -7.98 -4.30
C ILE A 298 9.33 -6.73 -3.97
N THR A 299 9.88 -5.81 -3.18
CA THR A 299 9.14 -4.63 -2.69
C THR A 299 9.87 -3.32 -2.97
N PHE A 300 9.14 -2.20 -2.91
CA PHE A 300 9.62 -0.87 -3.32
C PHE A 300 9.28 0.18 -2.25
N GLY A 301 10.27 0.93 -1.78
CA GLY A 301 10.08 1.92 -0.70
C GLY A 301 9.46 1.32 0.57
N CYS A 302 9.69 0.04 0.85
CA CYS A 302 9.00 -0.69 1.91
C CYS A 302 9.49 -0.24 3.30
N PRO A 303 8.59 0.16 4.22
CA PRO A 303 8.99 0.45 5.59
C PRO A 303 9.38 -0.83 6.34
N PRO A 304 10.25 -0.72 7.36
CA PRO A 304 10.62 -1.85 8.21
C PRO A 304 9.43 -2.20 9.12
N PHE A 305 9.09 -3.48 9.22
CA PHE A 305 7.78 -3.91 9.74
C PHE A 305 7.82 -4.93 10.88
N ILE A 306 8.99 -5.47 11.20
CA ILE A 306 9.16 -6.58 12.15
C ILE A 306 10.33 -6.31 13.11
N ASN A 307 10.23 -6.68 14.38
CA ASN A 307 11.26 -6.40 15.39
C ASN A 307 12.42 -7.42 15.44
N ALA A 308 12.52 -8.31 14.46
CA ALA A 308 13.52 -9.36 14.37
C ALA A 308 13.98 -9.52 12.92
N ASP A 309 15.26 -9.85 12.73
CA ASP A 309 15.74 -10.45 11.49
C ASP A 309 15.23 -11.90 11.42
N ILE A 310 14.51 -12.23 10.35
CA ILE A 310 13.93 -13.55 10.11
C ILE A 310 14.40 -14.20 8.80
N ASP A 311 15.27 -13.55 8.02
CA ASP A 311 15.65 -13.99 6.67
C ASP A 311 16.33 -15.36 6.67
N SER A 312 17.20 -15.60 7.66
CA SER A 312 17.81 -16.92 7.91
C SER A 312 16.76 -17.97 8.28
N ARG A 313 15.86 -17.66 9.22
CA ARG A 313 14.79 -18.57 9.66
C ARG A 313 13.81 -18.93 8.53
N LEU A 314 13.53 -18.01 7.62
CA LEU A 314 12.72 -18.28 6.42
C LEU A 314 13.52 -19.09 5.39
N THR A 315 14.82 -18.81 5.23
CA THR A 315 15.73 -19.59 4.37
C THR A 315 15.74 -21.07 4.77
N ASP A 316 15.86 -21.34 6.08
CA ASP A 316 15.93 -22.70 6.64
C ASP A 316 14.62 -23.50 6.47
N LEU A 317 13.49 -22.83 6.19
CA LEU A 317 12.20 -23.48 5.96
C LEU A 317 12.01 -24.01 4.53
N PHE A 318 12.67 -23.42 3.54
CA PHE A 318 12.46 -23.81 2.13
C PHE A 318 12.69 -25.31 1.84
N PRO A 319 13.75 -25.98 2.34
CA PRO A 319 13.98 -27.40 2.11
C PRO A 319 12.82 -28.30 2.56
N GLY A 320 12.14 -27.93 3.66
CA GLY A 320 10.97 -28.63 4.21
C GLY A 320 9.63 -28.17 3.63
N SER A 321 9.62 -27.13 2.79
CA SER A 321 8.40 -26.56 2.22
C SER A 321 8.05 -27.13 0.84
N GLY A 322 6.81 -26.92 0.41
CA GLY A 322 6.34 -27.13 -0.96
C GLY A 322 6.79 -26.07 -1.96
N PHE A 323 7.67 -25.14 -1.58
CA PHE A 323 8.17 -24.06 -2.43
C PHE A 323 9.68 -24.18 -2.68
N LEU A 324 10.11 -23.69 -3.83
CA LEU A 324 11.52 -23.36 -4.09
C LEU A 324 11.80 -21.92 -3.65
N ARG A 325 13.03 -21.65 -3.20
CA ARG A 325 13.44 -20.30 -2.79
C ARG A 325 13.68 -19.41 -4.00
N GLY A 326 12.87 -18.36 -4.14
CA GLY A 326 13.07 -17.28 -5.09
C GLY A 326 13.89 -16.10 -4.51
N SER A 327 13.72 -14.94 -5.12
CA SER A 327 14.39 -13.69 -4.72
C SER A 327 13.66 -13.03 -3.55
N MET A 328 14.41 -12.54 -2.55
CA MET A 328 13.87 -11.68 -1.48
C MET A 328 14.61 -10.34 -1.51
N LEU A 329 13.98 -9.30 -2.07
CA LEU A 329 14.59 -8.00 -2.36
C LEU A 329 13.69 -6.84 -1.94
N THR A 330 14.29 -5.75 -1.45
CA THR A 330 13.59 -4.48 -1.22
C THR A 330 14.38 -3.34 -1.84
N PHE A 331 13.76 -2.63 -2.79
CA PHE A 331 14.36 -1.51 -3.52
C PHE A 331 14.04 -0.18 -2.84
N VAL A 332 15.06 0.67 -2.69
CA VAL A 332 14.97 1.94 -1.96
C VAL A 332 15.60 3.07 -2.78
N ASN A 333 14.85 4.13 -3.07
CA ASN A 333 15.39 5.31 -3.77
C ASN A 333 16.23 6.18 -2.84
N ASP A 334 17.19 6.90 -3.41
CA ASP A 334 18.05 7.78 -2.63
C ASP A 334 17.27 8.89 -1.90
N GLY A 335 17.52 8.98 -0.60
CA GLY A 335 16.81 9.88 0.30
C GLY A 335 15.36 9.50 0.64
N ASP A 336 14.78 8.41 0.12
CA ASP A 336 13.43 7.93 0.49
C ASP A 336 13.36 7.68 2.02
N PRO A 337 12.53 8.42 2.79
CA PRO A 337 12.45 8.29 4.23
C PRO A 337 11.74 7.00 4.70
N ILE A 338 10.91 6.37 3.86
CA ILE A 338 10.00 5.29 4.27
C ILE A 338 10.74 4.01 4.69
N PRO A 339 11.77 3.52 3.96
CA PRO A 339 12.59 2.37 4.38
C PRO A 339 13.30 2.53 5.71
N ARG A 340 13.36 3.74 6.26
CA ARG A 340 13.99 4.02 7.55
C ARG A 340 13.01 4.18 8.71
N MET A 341 11.71 4.20 8.41
CA MET A 341 10.68 4.73 9.29
C MET A 341 10.15 3.71 10.30
N ASP A 342 10.81 3.64 11.45
CA ASP A 342 10.14 3.21 12.68
C ASP A 342 9.55 4.42 13.44
N SER A 343 8.87 4.13 14.55
CA SER A 343 8.27 5.11 15.46
C SER A 343 9.19 6.25 15.87
N ALA A 344 10.48 5.94 16.13
CA ALA A 344 11.43 6.93 16.62
C ALA A 344 11.90 7.83 15.47
N TYR A 345 12.20 7.23 14.31
CA TYR A 345 12.57 7.99 13.11
C TYR A 345 11.44 8.93 12.64
N ALA A 346 10.20 8.45 12.67
CA ALA A 346 9.02 9.23 12.33
C ALA A 346 8.77 10.38 13.29
N THR A 347 8.89 10.14 14.59
CA THR A 347 8.72 11.18 15.62
C THR A 347 9.70 12.33 15.38
N GLU A 348 10.96 12.01 15.06
CA GLU A 348 11.99 13.02 14.80
C GLU A 348 11.78 13.75 13.46
N LEU A 349 11.41 13.04 12.38
CA LEU A 349 11.03 13.68 11.12
C LEU A 349 9.80 14.58 11.27
N ALA A 350 8.76 14.16 12.01
CA ALA A 350 7.58 14.95 12.30
C ALA A 350 7.92 16.19 13.16
N ARG A 351 8.87 16.07 14.10
CA ARG A 351 9.38 17.21 14.88
C ARG A 351 10.04 18.26 13.98
N ILE A 352 10.91 17.83 13.05
CA ILE A 352 11.54 18.76 12.09
C ILE A 352 10.51 19.31 11.11
N TRP A 353 9.61 18.47 10.58
CA TRP A 353 8.52 18.87 9.69
C TRP A 353 7.66 19.98 10.29
N ASN A 354 7.36 19.92 11.59
CA ASN A 354 6.64 20.97 12.31
C ASN A 354 7.48 22.25 12.51
N LEU A 355 8.78 22.12 12.73
CA LEU A 355 9.69 23.26 12.86
C LEU A 355 9.92 24.01 11.53
N VAL A 356 9.99 23.31 10.40
CA VAL A 356 10.23 23.90 9.06
C VAL A 356 8.95 24.28 8.30
N GLY A 357 7.78 24.11 8.95
CA GLY A 357 6.45 24.29 8.37
C GLY A 357 5.78 25.64 8.60
N GLY A 358 6.43 26.56 9.32
CA GLY A 358 5.92 27.92 9.52
C GLY A 358 6.11 28.83 8.30
N SER A 359 5.42 29.97 8.29
CA SER A 359 5.50 30.99 7.23
C SER A 359 6.93 31.52 7.00
N THR A 360 7.78 31.43 8.02
CA THR A 360 9.22 31.67 7.96
C THR A 360 9.91 30.39 8.40
N CYS A 361 10.77 29.82 7.54
CA CYS A 361 11.67 28.76 7.99
C CYS A 361 12.62 29.37 9.04
N PRO A 362 12.73 28.80 10.25
CA PRO A 362 13.60 29.37 11.28
C PRO A 362 15.06 29.38 10.81
N PRO A 363 15.87 30.37 11.26
CA PRO A 363 17.27 30.48 10.85
C PRO A 363 18.05 29.22 11.22
N MET A 364 19.08 28.89 10.45
CA MET A 364 19.84 27.64 10.64
C MET A 364 20.51 27.53 12.03
N SER A 365 20.73 28.62 12.76
CA SER A 365 21.17 28.57 14.16
C SER A 365 20.10 28.06 15.14
N ALA A 366 18.80 28.19 14.82
CA ALA A 366 17.68 27.86 15.71
C ALA A 366 17.11 26.45 15.52
N ILE A 367 17.51 25.74 14.45
CA ILE A 367 17.10 24.36 14.20
C ILE A 367 18.14 23.41 14.83
N PRO A 368 17.73 22.47 15.71
CA PRO A 368 18.64 21.45 16.26
C PRO A 368 19.27 20.56 15.19
N GLU A 369 20.45 20.03 15.48
CA GLU A 369 21.11 18.98 14.69
C GLU A 369 20.22 17.72 14.61
N PHE A 370 19.96 17.22 13.40
CA PHE A 370 19.20 15.97 13.21
C PHE A 370 20.08 14.77 13.55
N LYS A 371 19.65 14.00 14.55
CA LYS A 371 20.33 12.76 14.98
C LYS A 371 19.40 11.58 14.69
N PRO A 372 19.60 10.84 13.59
CA PRO A 372 18.69 9.77 13.18
C PRO A 372 18.60 8.70 14.29
N PRO A 373 17.43 8.47 14.91
CA PRO A 373 17.28 7.48 15.96
C PRO A 373 17.57 6.06 15.45
N LYS A 374 18.23 5.21 16.24
CA LYS A 374 18.56 3.81 15.87
C LYS A 374 17.36 3.06 15.28
N LEU A 375 17.59 2.32 14.20
CA LEU A 375 16.61 1.50 13.52
C LEU A 375 16.24 0.30 14.40
N ARG A 376 14.99 0.24 14.87
CA ARG A 376 14.49 -0.81 15.77
C ARG A 376 13.86 -1.97 15.02
N LEU A 377 13.25 -1.71 13.88
CA LEU A 377 12.60 -2.71 13.03
C LEU A 377 13.52 -3.17 11.90
N SER A 378 13.20 -4.30 11.29
CA SER A 378 13.87 -4.88 10.12
C SER A 378 12.92 -4.89 8.93
N SER A 379 13.51 -4.90 7.73
CA SER A 379 12.84 -5.28 6.48
C SER A 379 13.03 -6.78 6.22
N LEU A 380 12.42 -7.29 5.14
CA LEU A 380 12.61 -8.65 4.63
C LEU A 380 13.47 -8.60 3.36
N GLY A 381 14.49 -9.45 3.25
CA GLY A 381 15.33 -9.58 2.06
C GLY A 381 16.50 -8.59 1.97
N GLU A 382 17.31 -8.73 0.91
CA GLU A 382 18.44 -7.84 0.66
C GLU A 382 17.94 -6.45 0.22
N VAL A 383 18.49 -5.40 0.84
CA VAL A 383 18.17 -4.00 0.51
C VAL A 383 19.01 -3.55 -0.69
N VAL A 384 18.36 -3.11 -1.76
CA VAL A 384 19.00 -2.56 -2.97
C VAL A 384 18.69 -1.07 -3.07
N TRP A 385 19.71 -0.24 -2.89
CA TRP A 385 19.62 1.22 -3.00
C TRP A 385 19.86 1.68 -4.42
N LEU A 386 18.94 2.51 -4.91
CA LEU A 386 18.93 3.14 -6.21
C LEU A 386 19.31 4.62 -6.06
N SER A 387 20.43 5.00 -6.66
CA SER A 387 20.97 6.37 -6.61
C SER A 387 21.23 6.90 -8.00
N GLU A 388 20.77 8.10 -8.29
CA GLU A 388 21.16 8.82 -9.52
C GLU A 388 22.68 9.11 -9.44
N LYS A 389 23.45 8.69 -10.45
CA LYS A 389 24.87 9.04 -10.53
C LYS A 389 25.07 10.51 -10.91
N ASP A 390 24.85 11.40 -9.96
CA ASP A 390 25.35 12.76 -10.05
C ASP A 390 26.47 12.97 -9.01
N GLN A 391 27.60 13.52 -9.50
CA GLN A 391 28.86 13.88 -8.80
C GLN A 391 30.07 12.92 -8.78
N GLU A 392 29.97 11.59 -8.93
CA GLU A 392 31.21 10.75 -8.83
C GLU A 392 32.01 10.69 -10.15
N ILE A 393 31.35 10.80 -11.32
CA ILE A 393 32.03 10.89 -12.63
C ILE A 393 32.74 12.24 -12.80
N ARG A 394 32.16 13.35 -12.30
CA ARG A 394 32.77 14.69 -12.35
C ARG A 394 34.08 14.84 -11.56
N ARG A 395 34.52 13.82 -10.80
CA ARG A 395 35.85 13.77 -10.16
C ARG A 395 36.91 13.01 -10.95
N LYS A 396 36.53 12.27 -11.99
CA LYS A 396 37.46 11.61 -12.91
C LYS A 396 37.11 12.06 -14.32
N GLY A 397 37.71 13.18 -14.72
CA GLY A 397 37.63 13.66 -16.08
C GLY A 397 38.07 12.55 -17.03
N ASN A 398 37.11 12.04 -17.80
CA ASN A 398 37.25 11.45 -19.11
C ASN A 398 35.87 11.59 -19.75
N GLU A 399 35.84 12.35 -20.84
CA GLU A 399 34.63 12.63 -21.62
C GLU A 399 34.32 11.39 -22.47
N GLU A 400 33.26 10.66 -22.11
CA GLU A 400 32.51 9.87 -23.08
C GLU A 400 31.02 10.13 -22.86
N GLU A 401 30.47 10.93 -23.77
CA GLU A 401 29.05 11.21 -23.87
C GLU A 401 28.28 9.91 -24.12
N ASN A 402 27.36 9.60 -23.22
CA ASN A 402 26.26 8.70 -23.54
C ASN A 402 25.10 9.08 -22.63
N GLU A 403 24.20 9.92 -23.17
CA GLU A 403 23.14 10.59 -22.43
C GLU A 403 22.06 9.62 -21.97
N GLY A 404 22.05 9.37 -20.66
CA GLY A 404 21.01 8.66 -19.95
C GLY A 404 21.34 8.69 -18.47
N LEU A 405 20.33 8.88 -17.60
CA LEU A 405 20.54 8.82 -16.16
C LEU A 405 21.03 7.42 -15.77
N LYS A 406 22.34 7.29 -15.55
CA LYS A 406 22.96 6.03 -15.13
C LYS A 406 22.69 5.79 -13.65
N VAL A 407 21.48 5.36 -13.30
CA VAL A 407 21.12 4.91 -11.94
C VAL A 407 22.11 3.84 -11.48
N ALA A 408 22.70 4.02 -10.31
CA ALA A 408 23.50 3.02 -9.62
C ALA A 408 22.60 2.20 -8.71
N ALA A 409 22.75 0.87 -8.76
CA ALA A 409 22.14 -0.06 -7.82
C ALA A 409 23.23 -0.70 -6.96
N CYS A 410 23.14 -0.56 -5.64
CA CYS A 410 24.08 -1.14 -4.67
C CYS A 410 23.33 -1.82 -3.51
N TYR A 411 23.94 -2.84 -2.92
CA TYR A 411 23.41 -3.44 -1.70
C TYR A 411 23.68 -2.54 -0.48
N LEU A 412 22.68 -2.35 0.38
CA LEU A 412 22.85 -1.77 1.71
C LEU A 412 22.69 -2.83 2.80
N ASN A 413 23.46 -2.69 3.87
CA ASN A 413 23.20 -3.36 5.14
C ASN A 413 22.50 -2.41 6.14
N ARG A 414 22.00 -2.95 7.24
CA ARG A 414 21.28 -2.19 8.30
C ARG A 414 22.06 -0.94 8.77
N ASN A 415 23.37 -1.06 8.94
CA ASN A 415 24.20 0.05 9.44
C ASN A 415 24.30 1.18 8.42
N ASP A 416 24.20 0.90 7.13
CA ASP A 416 24.27 1.94 6.08
C ASP A 416 22.98 2.77 6.08
N LEU A 417 21.82 2.12 6.29
CA LEU A 417 20.53 2.80 6.52
C LEU A 417 20.54 3.67 7.79
N GLU A 418 21.25 3.28 8.84
CA GLU A 418 21.41 4.10 10.05
C GLU A 418 22.36 5.29 9.89
N LYS A 419 23.35 5.17 9.01
CA LYS A 419 24.40 6.18 8.74
C LYS A 419 24.02 7.20 7.68
N HIS A 420 22.76 7.26 7.25
CA HIS A 420 22.32 8.24 6.26
C HIS A 420 21.01 8.89 6.67
N ALA A 421 20.79 10.12 6.22
CA ALA A 421 19.65 10.93 6.59
C ALA A 421 18.62 10.96 5.44
N TRP A 422 17.60 10.13 5.59
CA TRP A 422 16.54 9.90 4.62
C TRP A 422 15.36 10.85 4.88
N ALA A 423 15.18 11.85 4.02
CA ALA A 423 14.18 12.92 4.19
C ALA A 423 13.62 13.49 2.88
N ASN A 424 14.01 12.94 1.72
CA ASN A 424 13.45 13.31 0.44
C ASN A 424 12.12 12.58 0.23
N VAL A 425 11.03 13.10 0.79
CA VAL A 425 9.67 12.51 0.64
C VAL A 425 9.27 12.33 -0.84
N MET A 426 9.85 13.11 -1.75
CA MET A 426 9.60 12.99 -3.20
C MET A 426 10.35 11.82 -3.87
N ALA A 427 11.34 11.20 -3.21
CA ALA A 427 11.92 9.93 -3.66
C ALA A 427 10.99 8.73 -3.40
N HIS A 428 9.96 8.92 -2.57
CA HIS A 428 8.96 7.90 -2.27
C HIS A 428 7.78 7.93 -3.26
N ASP A 429 8.09 7.80 -4.55
CA ASP A 429 7.12 7.67 -5.63
C ASP A 429 7.33 6.33 -6.35
N MET A 430 6.25 5.57 -6.53
CA MET A 430 6.29 4.29 -7.21
C MET A 430 6.74 4.42 -8.68
N ASN A 431 6.49 5.56 -9.32
CA ASN A 431 6.86 5.80 -10.71
C ASN A 431 8.38 5.79 -10.94
N LEU A 432 9.17 6.12 -9.92
CA LEU A 432 10.64 6.11 -10.00
C LEU A 432 11.24 4.70 -10.12
N TYR A 433 10.49 3.65 -9.79
CA TYR A 433 10.96 2.26 -9.85
C TYR A 433 10.61 1.54 -11.17
N VAL A 434 9.92 2.22 -12.11
CA VAL A 434 9.43 1.61 -13.36
C VAL A 434 10.12 2.17 -14.62
N ASN A 435 10.91 3.25 -14.47
CA ASN A 435 11.60 3.95 -15.57
C ASN A 435 13.04 3.46 -15.77
#